data_AF-A6IS32-F1
#
_entry.id   AF-A6IS32-F1
#
_cell.length_a   1.000
_cell.length_b   1.000
_cell.length_c   1.000
_cell.angle_alpha   90.00
_cell.angle_beta   90.00
_cell.angle_gamma   90.00
#
_symmetry.space_group_name_H-M   'P 1'
#
loop_
_entity.id
_entity.type
_entity.pdbx_description
1 polymer ?
#
loop_
_entity_poly.entity_id
_entity_poly.type
_entity_poly.pdbx_seq_one_letter_code
_entity_poly.pdbx_strand_id
1 'polypeptide(L)'
;MRCYLKKPKSLVRRNLGPWPSQTRYLVFITLSFPLCSFTVMPFLDVQKRLGISLDRHFIFLSAEQPYKNAARCHAFEKEWIECAHGIGATRAKKECKIEYEDFEECFLRFKTIRRMHEIKKQREKLMKEGKYTPPPHHLGKEEPRP
;
A
#
# COMPACT_ATOMS: atom_id res chain seq x y z
N MET A 1 -24.20 18.32 21.44
CA MET A 1 -25.26 17.32 21.69
C MET A 1 -24.62 15.94 21.83
N ARG A 2 -25.19 15.09 22.69
CA ARG A 2 -24.64 13.88 23.35
C ARG A 2 -23.79 12.93 22.48
N CYS A 3 -22.58 12.61 22.95
CA CYS A 3 -21.86 11.39 22.56
C CYS A 3 -22.19 10.27 23.58
N TYR A 4 -22.98 9.28 23.16
CA TYR A 4 -23.09 8.00 23.87
C TYR A 4 -21.90 7.12 23.49
N LEU A 5 -20.98 6.89 24.43
CA LEU A 5 -19.96 5.85 24.30
C LEU A 5 -20.55 4.50 24.74
N LYS A 6 -20.83 3.66 23.74
CA LYS A 6 -21.22 2.26 23.86
C LYS A 6 -19.99 1.45 24.34
N LYS A 7 -20.08 0.83 25.52
CA LYS A 7 -19.06 -0.10 26.06
C LYS A 7 -18.78 -1.25 25.08
N PRO A 8 -17.51 -1.68 24.93
CA PRO A 8 -17.19 -3.07 24.67
C PRO A 8 -16.75 -3.82 25.94
N LYS A 9 -17.02 -5.12 25.89
CA LYS A 9 -17.00 -6.12 26.95
C LYS A 9 -15.58 -6.59 27.31
N SER A 10 -15.45 -6.96 28.59
CA SER A 10 -14.60 -8.02 29.16
C SER A 10 -13.12 -8.03 28.79
N LEU A 11 -12.29 -7.47 29.67
CA LEU A 11 -10.89 -7.90 29.82
C LEU A 11 -10.76 -8.75 31.08
N VAL A 12 -10.19 -9.93 30.86
CA VAL A 12 -9.99 -11.03 31.80
C VAL A 12 -9.07 -10.64 32.97
N ARG A 13 -9.43 -11.12 34.16
CA ARG A 13 -8.70 -11.10 35.43
C ARG A 13 -7.21 -11.43 35.27
N ARG A 14 -6.34 -10.57 35.81
CA ARG A 14 -5.07 -11.00 36.41
C ARG A 14 -4.96 -10.39 37.81
N ASN A 15 -4.99 -11.27 38.81
CA ASN A 15 -4.78 -10.96 40.23
C ASN A 15 -3.33 -10.54 40.46
N LEU A 16 -3.10 -9.39 41.10
CA LEU A 16 -1.86 -9.06 41.80
C LEU A 16 -2.25 -8.42 43.14
N GLY A 17 -1.61 -8.92 44.20
CA GLY A 17 -1.98 -8.76 45.61
C GLY A 17 -1.77 -7.38 46.25
N PRO A 18 -1.75 -7.31 47.59
CA PRO A 18 -2.31 -6.20 48.37
C PRO A 18 -1.33 -5.07 48.72
N TRP A 19 -1.94 -3.92 49.04
CA TRP A 19 -1.37 -2.65 49.51
C TRP A 19 -0.45 -2.79 50.75
N PRO A 20 0.44 -1.80 50.99
CA PRO A 20 0.18 -0.81 52.06
C PRO A 20 0.70 0.61 51.71
N SER A 21 -0.13 1.66 51.83
CA SER A 21 -0.17 2.68 52.91
C SER A 21 0.89 3.80 52.88
N GLN A 22 0.39 5.05 52.93
CA GLN A 22 1.08 6.34 53.24
C GLN A 22 2.09 6.81 52.17
N THR A 23 2.01 8.03 51.63
CA THR A 23 2.26 9.28 52.36
C THR A 23 1.76 10.48 51.54
N ARG A 24 1.14 11.45 52.21
CA ARG A 24 0.85 12.80 51.70
C ARG A 24 2.15 13.49 51.32
N TYR A 25 2.35 13.79 50.05
CA TYR A 25 3.15 14.93 49.62
C TYR A 25 2.36 15.71 48.58
N LEU A 26 1.83 16.85 49.03
CA LEU A 26 1.43 17.96 48.17
C LEU A 26 2.69 18.45 47.46
N VAL A 27 2.91 17.96 46.25
CA VAL A 27 3.81 18.61 45.30
C VAL A 27 2.93 19.11 44.17
N PHE A 28 2.78 20.43 44.16
CA PHE A 28 2.46 21.22 42.98
C PHE A 28 3.36 20.76 41.83
N ILE A 29 2.87 19.84 41.00
CA ILE A 29 3.38 19.69 39.64
C ILE A 29 2.41 20.45 38.78
N THR A 30 2.83 21.68 38.53
CA THR A 30 2.38 22.55 37.47
C THR A 30 2.05 21.77 36.21
N LEU A 31 0.96 22.20 35.58
CA LEU A 31 0.58 21.96 34.19
C LEU A 31 1.81 21.84 33.27
N SER A 32 2.27 20.61 33.08
CA SER A 32 3.11 20.20 31.96
C SER A 32 2.39 19.06 31.26
N PHE A 33 1.17 19.35 30.78
CA PHE A 33 0.77 18.75 29.51
C PHE A 33 1.77 19.33 28.51
N PRO A 34 2.69 18.54 27.92
CA PRO A 34 3.37 19.02 26.74
C PRO A 34 2.24 19.32 25.76
N LEU A 35 2.06 20.60 25.49
CA LEU A 35 1.32 21.09 24.34
C LEU A 35 1.92 20.34 23.16
N CYS A 36 1.27 19.24 22.79
CA CYS A 36 1.45 18.61 21.50
C CYS A 36 0.82 19.60 20.52
N SER A 37 1.55 20.69 20.27
CA SER A 37 1.28 21.60 19.18
C SER A 37 1.54 20.81 17.91
N PHE A 38 0.55 20.04 17.48
CA PHE A 38 0.41 19.68 16.08
C PHE A 38 0.22 21.00 15.33
N THR A 39 1.31 21.61 14.88
CA THR A 39 1.24 22.62 13.83
C THR A 39 0.77 21.89 12.57
N VAL A 40 -0.55 21.80 12.41
CA VAL A 40 -1.15 21.29 11.19
C VAL A 40 -0.78 22.28 10.09
N MET A 41 0.11 21.91 9.18
CA MET A 41 0.33 22.66 7.95
C MET A 41 -0.89 22.43 7.06
N PRO A 42 -1.78 23.42 6.88
CA PRO A 42 -2.96 23.22 6.06
C PRO A 42 -2.54 23.11 4.60
N PHE A 43 -3.10 22.14 3.89
CA PHE A 43 -2.93 22.04 2.45
C PHE A 43 -3.78 23.12 1.76
N LEU A 44 -3.13 24.18 1.27
CA LEU A 44 -3.78 25.27 0.53
C LEU A 44 -3.76 24.97 -0.98
N ASP A 45 -4.86 24.49 -1.51
CA ASP A 45 -5.01 24.16 -2.94
C ASP A 45 -5.23 25.43 -3.80
N VAL A 46 -4.21 26.29 -3.89
CA VAL A 46 -4.21 27.52 -4.69
C VAL A 46 -4.25 27.20 -6.19
N GLN A 47 -3.58 26.12 -6.60
CA GLN A 47 -3.54 25.66 -7.98
C GLN A 47 -4.94 25.34 -8.53
N LYS A 48 -5.79 24.68 -7.74
CA LYS A 48 -7.17 24.39 -8.15
C LYS A 48 -8.05 25.63 -8.22
N ARG A 49 -7.85 26.59 -7.32
CA ARG A 49 -8.63 27.84 -7.31
C ARG A 49 -8.28 28.77 -8.47
N LEU A 50 -7.00 28.85 -8.83
CA LEU A 50 -6.51 29.72 -9.91
C LEU A 50 -6.53 29.05 -11.29
N GLY A 51 -6.77 27.73 -11.36
CA GLY A 51 -6.77 26.98 -12.61
C GLY A 51 -5.37 26.79 -13.23
N ILE A 52 -4.30 27.03 -12.46
CA ILE A 52 -2.92 26.88 -12.91
C ILE A 52 -2.44 25.46 -12.60
N SER A 53 -1.78 24.82 -13.56
CA SER A 53 -1.17 23.50 -13.43
C SER A 53 0.35 23.61 -13.36
N LEU A 54 0.93 23.68 -12.15
CA LEU A 54 2.38 23.67 -11.96
C LEU A 54 2.93 22.24 -11.90
N ASP A 55 2.29 21.37 -11.12
CA ASP A 55 2.78 20.02 -10.80
C ASP A 55 1.88 18.88 -11.27
N ARG A 56 0.61 19.15 -11.57
CA ARG A 56 -0.43 18.14 -11.91
C ARG A 56 -0.05 17.16 -13.01
N HIS A 57 0.69 17.62 -14.02
CA HIS A 57 1.11 16.81 -15.16
C HIS A 57 2.15 15.74 -14.80
N PHE A 58 2.80 15.86 -13.64
CA PHE A 58 3.84 14.92 -13.18
C PHE A 58 3.35 13.94 -12.10
N ILE A 59 2.07 14.01 -11.70
CA ILE A 59 1.54 13.20 -10.60
C ILE A 59 1.26 11.76 -11.03
N PHE A 60 0.72 11.58 -12.24
CA PHE A 60 0.28 10.27 -12.74
C PHE A 60 1.18 9.79 -13.86
N LEU A 61 1.51 8.49 -13.87
CA LEU A 61 2.21 7.89 -15.02
C LEU A 61 1.25 7.76 -16.22
N SER A 62 -0.05 7.83 -15.97
CA SER A 62 -1.10 7.85 -16.98
C SER A 62 -1.39 9.22 -17.61
N ALA A 63 -0.75 10.29 -17.14
CA ALA A 63 -0.84 11.61 -17.75
C ALA A 63 -0.23 11.61 -19.17
N GLU A 64 -0.61 12.60 -19.99
CA GLU A 64 -0.08 12.75 -21.34
C GLU A 64 1.45 12.91 -21.31
N GLN A 65 2.14 11.89 -21.81
CA GLN A 65 3.60 11.88 -21.94
C GLN A 65 4.01 12.42 -23.32
N PRO A 66 5.20 13.04 -23.43
CA PRO A 66 5.74 13.40 -24.74
C PRO A 66 5.82 12.16 -25.63
N TYR A 67 5.48 12.32 -26.91
CA TYR A 67 5.40 11.23 -27.91
C TYR A 67 4.36 10.13 -27.61
N LYS A 68 3.42 10.36 -26.68
CA LYS A 68 2.38 9.39 -26.31
C LYS A 68 2.95 8.05 -25.82
N ASN A 69 4.13 8.09 -25.20
CA ASN A 69 4.76 6.90 -24.64
C ASN A 69 3.99 6.41 -23.41
N ALA A 70 3.39 5.22 -23.52
CA ALA A 70 2.69 4.61 -22.40
C ALA A 70 3.68 4.02 -21.37
N ALA A 71 3.44 4.27 -20.08
CA ALA A 71 4.14 3.58 -19.01
C ALA A 71 3.82 2.08 -19.01
N ARG A 72 4.73 1.25 -18.46
CA ARG A 72 4.52 -0.21 -18.37
C ARG A 72 3.23 -0.61 -17.66
N CYS A 73 2.82 0.15 -16.65
CA CYS A 73 1.62 -0.08 -15.85
C CYS A 73 0.50 0.94 -16.12
N HIS A 74 0.50 1.58 -17.29
CA HIS A 74 -0.46 2.63 -17.65
C HIS A 74 -1.92 2.18 -17.52
N ALA A 75 -2.25 0.97 -17.99
CA ALA A 75 -3.62 0.46 -17.94
C ALA A 75 -4.12 0.27 -16.49
N PHE A 76 -3.33 -0.40 -15.65
CA PHE A 76 -3.69 -0.66 -14.26
C PHE A 76 -3.81 0.61 -13.42
N GLU A 77 -2.91 1.58 -13.62
CA GLU A 77 -2.99 2.87 -12.92
C GLU A 77 -4.26 3.64 -13.32
N LYS A 78 -4.60 3.64 -14.61
CA LYS A 78 -5.80 4.30 -15.12
C LYS A 78 -7.07 3.69 -14.54
N GLU A 79 -7.20 2.36 -14.54
CA GLU A 79 -8.34 1.65 -13.94
C GLU A 79 -8.48 1.94 -12.44
N TRP A 80 -7.35 1.97 -11.71
CA TRP A 80 -7.36 2.30 -10.29
C TRP A 80 -7.80 3.75 -10.02
N ILE A 81 -7.32 4.72 -10.80
CA ILE A 81 -7.71 6.13 -10.67
C ILE A 81 -9.19 6.30 -11.01
N GLU A 82 -9.67 5.69 -12.09
CA GLU A 82 -11.07 5.75 -12.51
C GLU A 82 -12.00 5.14 -11.46
N CYS A 83 -11.60 4.03 -10.82
CA CYS A 83 -12.34 3.46 -9.69
C CYS A 83 -12.33 4.39 -8.47
N ALA A 84 -11.16 4.91 -8.07
CA ALA A 84 -11.01 5.68 -6.85
C ALA A 84 -11.58 7.12 -6.96
N HIS A 85 -11.85 7.59 -8.17
CA HIS A 85 -12.31 8.95 -8.43
C HIS A 85 -13.69 9.21 -7.81
N GLY A 86 -13.75 10.17 -6.88
CA GLY A 86 -15.01 10.63 -6.26
C GLY A 86 -15.51 9.83 -5.05
N ILE A 87 -14.90 8.68 -4.72
CA ILE A 87 -15.33 7.80 -3.61
C ILE A 87 -14.67 8.20 -2.27
N GLY A 88 -13.51 8.86 -2.34
CA GLY A 88 -12.71 9.26 -1.19
C GLY A 88 -11.80 8.14 -0.65
N ALA A 89 -10.66 8.50 -0.07
CA ALA A 89 -9.57 7.57 0.25
C ALA A 89 -9.95 6.46 1.24
N THR A 90 -10.87 6.70 2.17
CA THR A 90 -11.28 5.72 3.18
C THR A 90 -12.08 4.57 2.58
N ARG A 91 -12.94 4.87 1.62
CA ARG A 91 -13.82 3.90 0.95
C ARG A 91 -13.15 3.27 -0.27
N ALA A 92 -12.36 4.04 -1.02
CA ALA A 92 -11.55 3.53 -2.14
C ALA A 92 -10.61 2.38 -1.72
N LYS A 93 -10.06 2.41 -0.50
CA LYS A 93 -9.25 1.32 0.06
C LYS A 93 -9.95 -0.03 0.14
N LYS A 94 -11.28 -0.05 0.21
CA LYS A 94 -12.08 -1.28 0.35
C LYS A 94 -12.72 -1.68 -0.97
N GLU A 95 -13.25 -0.72 -1.71
CA GLU A 95 -13.97 -0.97 -2.96
C GLU A 95 -13.02 -1.19 -4.12
N CYS A 96 -12.01 -0.31 -4.29
CA CYS A 96 -11.03 -0.37 -5.37
C CYS A 96 -9.78 -1.19 -4.99
N LYS A 97 -9.98 -2.22 -4.16
CA LYS A 97 -8.86 -3.00 -3.61
C LYS A 97 -8.21 -3.87 -4.68
N ILE A 98 -8.99 -4.38 -5.63
CA ILE A 98 -8.52 -5.31 -6.66
C ILE A 98 -7.63 -4.56 -7.65
N GLU A 99 -8.11 -3.41 -8.13
CA GLU A 99 -7.42 -2.52 -9.07
C GLU A 99 -6.10 -2.02 -8.46
N TYR A 100 -6.11 -1.70 -7.17
CA TYR A 100 -4.89 -1.31 -6.45
C TYR A 100 -3.89 -2.46 -6.31
N GLU A 101 -4.34 -3.67 -5.98
CA GLU A 101 -3.47 -4.86 -5.88
C GLU A 101 -2.88 -5.26 -7.23
N ASP A 102 -3.62 -5.09 -8.32
CA ASP A 102 -3.13 -5.34 -9.68
C ASP A 102 -2.11 -4.27 -10.12
N PHE A 103 -2.35 -3.00 -9.77
CA PHE A 103 -1.38 -1.93 -9.98
C PHE A 103 -0.08 -2.18 -9.20
N GLU A 104 -0.18 -2.57 -7.93
CA GLU A 104 0.98 -2.91 -7.09
C GLU A 104 1.74 -4.13 -7.62
N GLU A 105 1.04 -5.17 -8.10
CA GLU A 105 1.67 -6.32 -8.75
C GLU A 105 2.37 -5.92 -10.03
N CYS A 106 1.77 -5.07 -10.86
CA CYS A 106 2.41 -4.63 -12.09
C CYS A 106 3.74 -3.90 -11.82
N PHE A 107 3.77 -3.07 -10.77
CA PHE A 107 4.95 -2.29 -10.40
C PHE A 107 6.06 -3.15 -9.78
N LEU A 108 5.71 -4.02 -8.83
CA LEU A 108 6.67 -4.82 -8.06
C LEU A 108 6.96 -6.20 -8.65
N ARG A 109 6.05 -6.75 -9.45
CA ARG A 109 6.07 -8.10 -10.06
C ARG A 109 6.30 -9.24 -9.06
N PHE A 110 5.92 -9.04 -7.80
CA PHE A 110 6.20 -9.98 -6.71
C PHE A 110 5.57 -11.36 -6.94
N LYS A 111 4.28 -11.40 -7.31
CA LYS A 111 3.57 -12.66 -7.58
C LYS A 111 4.19 -13.38 -8.79
N THR A 112 4.50 -12.63 -9.85
CA THR A 112 5.17 -13.15 -11.05
C THR A 112 6.53 -13.76 -10.73
N ILE A 113 7.39 -13.06 -9.99
CA ILE A 113 8.74 -13.54 -9.62
C ILE A 113 8.64 -14.80 -8.75
N ARG A 114 7.73 -14.80 -7.76
CA ARG A 114 7.51 -15.96 -6.90
C ARG A 114 7.08 -17.19 -7.71
N ARG A 115 6.13 -17.01 -8.63
CA ARG A 115 5.67 -18.08 -9.52
C ARG A 115 6.81 -18.62 -10.39
N MET A 116 7.61 -17.74 -10.98
CA MET A 116 8.76 -18.15 -11.80
C MET A 116 9.80 -18.91 -10.98
N HIS A 117 10.04 -18.50 -9.73
CA HIS A 117 10.94 -19.19 -8.81
C HIS A 117 10.46 -20.61 -8.51
N GLU A 118 9.18 -20.80 -8.20
CA GLU A 118 8.59 -22.11 -7.93
C GLU A 118 8.65 -23.04 -9.16
N ILE A 119 8.36 -22.52 -10.36
CA ILE A 119 8.48 -23.26 -11.62
C ILE A 119 9.94 -23.70 -11.85
N LYS A 120 10.90 -22.80 -11.65
CA LYS A 120 12.33 -23.10 -11.82
C LYS A 120 12.77 -24.20 -10.85
N LYS A 121 12.37 -24.10 -9.59
CA LYS A 121 12.66 -25.10 -8.56
C LYS A 121 12.09 -26.47 -8.91
N GLN A 122 10.84 -26.52 -9.38
CA GLN A 122 10.20 -27.76 -9.84
C GLN A 122 10.93 -28.36 -11.04
N ARG A 123 11.29 -27.54 -12.03
CA ARG A 123 12.05 -27.96 -13.20
C ARG A 123 13.39 -28.56 -12.82
N GLU A 124 14.16 -27.92 -11.94
CA GLU A 124 15.44 -28.42 -11.45
C GLU A 124 15.31 -29.76 -10.73
N LYS A 125 14.23 -29.94 -9.94
CA LYS A 125 13.93 -31.23 -9.29
C LYS A 125 13.68 -32.33 -10.33
N LEU A 126 12.85 -32.08 -11.34
CA LEU A 126 12.52 -33.06 -12.37
C LEU A 126 13.71 -33.38 -13.29
N MET A 127 14.60 -32.41 -13.52
CA MET A 127 15.85 -32.65 -14.25
C MET A 127 16.81 -33.54 -13.46
N LYS A 128 16.91 -33.35 -12.14
CA LYS A 128 17.71 -34.22 -11.25
C LYS A 128 17.16 -35.65 -11.20
N GLU A 129 15.83 -35.80 -11.25
CA GLU A 129 15.16 -37.11 -11.33
C GLU A 129 15.22 -37.74 -12.73
N GLY A 130 15.71 -37.02 -13.75
CA GLY A 130 15.78 -37.49 -15.14
C GLY A 130 14.44 -37.54 -15.88
N LYS A 131 13.34 -37.06 -15.27
CA LYS A 131 11.98 -37.12 -15.85
C LYS A 131 11.66 -36.01 -16.85
N TYR A 132 12.46 -34.94 -16.87
CA TYR A 132 12.23 -33.79 -17.73
C TYR A 132 13.48 -33.41 -18.52
N THR A 133 13.34 -33.37 -19.85
CA THR A 133 14.34 -32.84 -20.78
C THR A 133 13.84 -31.53 -21.38
N PRO A 134 14.65 -30.46 -21.36
CA PRO A 134 14.21 -29.17 -21.89
C PRO A 134 14.07 -29.22 -23.43
N PRO A 135 13.03 -28.60 -23.99
CA PRO A 135 12.86 -28.48 -25.43
C PRO A 135 14.02 -27.76 -26.15
N PRO A 136 14.24 -28.00 -27.46
CA PRO A 136 15.32 -27.38 -28.24
C PRO A 136 15.28 -25.84 -28.27
N HIS A 137 14.09 -25.25 -28.23
CA HIS A 137 13.90 -23.79 -28.20
C HIS A 137 14.43 -23.13 -26.93
N HIS A 138 14.43 -23.84 -25.80
CA HIS A 138 15.06 -23.38 -24.56
C HIS A 138 16.58 -23.56 -24.55
N LEU A 139 17.15 -24.21 -25.57
CA LEU A 139 18.59 -24.45 -25.73
C LEU A 139 19.23 -23.57 -26.80
N GLY A 140 18.46 -22.67 -27.44
CA GLY A 140 18.96 -21.76 -28.48
C GLY A 140 19.28 -22.43 -29.81
N LYS A 141 18.71 -23.62 -30.08
CA LYS A 141 18.90 -24.36 -31.34
C LYS A 141 17.78 -24.10 -32.37
N GLU A 142 16.88 -23.18 -32.07
CA GLU A 142 15.77 -22.81 -32.95
C GLU A 142 16.12 -21.55 -33.75
N GLU A 143 15.58 -21.46 -34.96
CA GLU A 143 15.67 -20.26 -35.79
C GLU A 143 14.94 -19.09 -35.11
N PRO A 144 15.59 -17.92 -34.94
CA PRO A 144 14.97 -16.79 -34.26
C PRO A 144 13.76 -16.29 -35.06
N ARG A 145 12.67 -15.98 -34.36
CA ARG A 145 11.56 -15.25 -34.99
C ARG A 145 11.98 -13.79 -35.26
N PRO A 146 11.65 -13.23 -36.43
CA PRO A 146 12.02 -11.87 -36.83
C PRO A 146 11.38 -10.80 -35.93
#